data_AF-A0A1B9L173-F1
#
_entry.id   AF-A0A1B9L173-F1
#
_cell.length_a   1.000
_cell.length_b   1.000
_cell.length_c   1.000
_cell.angle_alpha   90.00
_cell.angle_beta   90.00
_cell.angle_gamma   90.00
#
_symmetry.space_group_name_H-M   'P 1'
#
loop_
_entity.id
_entity.type
_entity.pdbx_description
1 polymer ?
#
loop_
_entity_poly.entity_id
_entity_poly.type
_entity_poly.pdbx_seq_one_letter_code
_entity_poly.pdbx_strand_id
1 'polypeptide(L)'
;MKKFLFGCILLFLVPYFTYASNNNHYYLLIKDKINVENKEKKWLASILNNFIVGNEQKIKVLGCNFKRVKGDKETIYNQLTKLNIFEDYNEDLKKYDLSLNKFNGLYFIEPSNLSERCMGFNYEIIILLNNNELMIPYNKHLVFYKQLAITDENKINNFKRNENCLETKYFEMESTKVCFYKNMTILDVYEAMSINPTYEFRKKIKQGEDFSDIYEDDYMRVEVEYKWKGKNKLEIVQYFDGGETYYTFVNQEKRTKLITKFSPD
;
A
#
# COMPACT_ATOMS: atom_id res chain seq x y z
N MET A 1 -26.40 6.68 63.16
CA MET A 1 -26.80 7.26 61.85
C MET A 1 -25.58 7.76 61.11
N LYS A 2 -25.33 7.16 59.94
CA LYS A 2 -24.61 7.66 58.75
C LYS A 2 -23.18 8.21 58.91
N LYS A 3 -22.19 7.32 58.74
CA LYS A 3 -20.95 7.62 58.00
C LYS A 3 -20.55 6.37 57.21
N PHE A 4 -21.04 6.27 55.97
CA PHE A 4 -20.58 5.28 54.99
C PHE A 4 -20.74 5.90 53.61
N LEU A 5 -19.74 5.65 52.75
CA LEU A 5 -19.72 5.88 51.30
C LEU A 5 -19.60 7.33 50.81
N PHE A 6 -18.36 7.80 50.66
CA PHE A 6 -17.98 8.61 49.49
C PHE A 6 -16.49 8.39 49.19
N GLY A 7 -16.19 7.20 48.70
CA GLY A 7 -14.88 6.83 48.20
C GLY A 7 -15.08 5.75 47.16
N CYS A 8 -15.64 6.09 45.99
CA CYS A 8 -15.70 5.23 44.80
C CYS A 8 -16.28 5.88 43.52
N ILE A 9 -16.33 7.22 43.38
CA ILE A 9 -16.85 7.85 42.14
C ILE A 9 -15.79 8.76 41.53
N LEU A 10 -14.72 8.15 41.00
CA LEU A 10 -13.76 8.82 40.13
C LEU A 10 -13.02 7.82 39.23
N LEU A 11 -13.72 6.77 38.75
CA LEU A 11 -13.16 5.73 37.88
C LEU A 11 -14.01 5.39 36.65
N PHE A 12 -15.08 6.16 36.34
CA PHE A 12 -16.01 5.80 35.26
C PHE A 12 -16.28 6.90 34.22
N LEU A 13 -15.31 7.78 33.93
CA LEU A 13 -15.42 8.72 32.79
C LEU A 13 -14.11 8.91 32.03
N VAL A 14 -13.30 7.87 31.89
CA VAL A 14 -12.45 7.77 30.70
C VAL A 14 -13.32 7.02 29.69
N PRO A 15 -13.83 7.66 28.62
CA PRO A 15 -14.31 6.88 27.51
C PRO A 15 -13.11 6.02 27.11
N TYR A 16 -13.27 4.70 27.23
CA TYR A 16 -12.45 3.79 26.45
C TYR A 16 -12.72 4.20 24.99
N PHE A 17 -11.95 5.17 24.50
CA PHE A 17 -11.57 5.21 23.11
C PHE A 17 -10.77 3.92 22.95
N THR A 18 -11.49 2.81 22.74
CA THR A 18 -11.00 1.75 21.89
C THR A 18 -10.78 2.43 20.55
N TYR A 19 -9.61 3.05 20.42
CA TYR A 19 -9.00 3.21 19.12
C TYR A 19 -8.93 1.78 18.61
N ALA A 20 -9.90 1.41 17.76
CA ALA A 20 -9.74 0.26 16.90
C ALA A 20 -8.53 0.61 16.05
N SER A 21 -7.35 0.25 16.56
CA SER A 21 -6.12 0.21 15.79
C SER A 21 -6.42 -0.80 14.72
N ASN A 22 -6.78 -0.30 13.55
CA ASN A 22 -6.89 -1.10 12.37
C ASN A 22 -5.44 -1.52 12.09
N ASN A 23 -5.01 -2.66 12.64
CA ASN A 23 -3.65 -3.21 12.56
C ASN A 23 -3.35 -3.69 11.13
N ASN A 24 -3.58 -2.81 10.16
CA ASN A 24 -3.20 -3.04 8.79
C ASN A 24 -1.72 -2.73 8.67
N HIS A 25 -1.01 -3.74 8.23
CA HIS A 25 0.36 -3.67 7.78
C HIS A 25 0.39 -3.40 6.28
N TYR A 26 1.41 -2.67 5.88
CA TYR A 26 1.62 -2.23 4.50
C TYR A 26 2.94 -2.76 4.00
N TYR A 27 2.99 -3.23 2.76
CA TYR A 27 4.20 -3.83 2.22
C TYR A 27 4.53 -3.27 0.84
N LEU A 28 5.82 -3.07 0.60
CA LEU A 28 6.39 -2.64 -0.67
C LEU A 28 7.42 -3.64 -1.19
N LEU A 29 7.52 -3.74 -2.51
CA LEU A 29 8.45 -4.62 -3.21
C LEU A 29 9.91 -4.30 -2.83
N ILE A 30 10.68 -5.35 -2.53
CA ILE A 30 12.14 -5.26 -2.34
C ILE A 30 12.82 -5.46 -3.70
N LYS A 31 12.91 -4.38 -4.50
CA LYS A 31 13.44 -4.42 -5.87
C LYS A 31 14.84 -5.05 -5.96
N ASP A 32 15.67 -4.89 -4.94
CA ASP A 32 17.03 -5.43 -4.90
C ASP A 32 17.10 -6.97 -4.82
N LYS A 33 16.05 -7.62 -4.29
CA LYS A 33 15.95 -9.08 -4.19
C LYS A 33 15.38 -9.74 -5.45
N ILE A 34 15.06 -8.99 -6.50
CA ILE A 34 14.66 -9.58 -7.78
C ILE A 34 15.92 -10.13 -8.46
N ASN A 35 15.94 -11.46 -8.64
CA ASN A 35 17.11 -12.23 -9.05
C ASN A 35 17.04 -12.70 -10.51
N VAL A 36 17.04 -11.74 -11.44
CA VAL A 36 17.07 -12.00 -12.88
C VAL A 36 18.01 -11.00 -13.56
N GLU A 37 18.25 -11.18 -14.85
CA GLU A 37 19.05 -10.25 -15.65
C GLU A 37 18.49 -8.81 -15.60
N ASN A 38 19.35 -7.79 -15.74
CA ASN A 38 18.98 -6.39 -15.48
C ASN A 38 17.73 -5.91 -16.24
N LYS A 39 17.55 -6.30 -17.50
CA LYS A 39 16.39 -5.89 -18.30
C LYS A 39 15.10 -6.49 -17.73
N GLU A 40 15.12 -7.79 -17.43
CA GLU A 40 13.99 -8.49 -16.83
C GLU A 40 13.71 -7.99 -15.41
N LYS A 41 14.77 -7.67 -14.64
CA LYS A 41 14.66 -7.16 -13.27
C LYS A 41 13.86 -5.87 -13.24
N LYS A 42 14.13 -4.96 -14.15
CA LYS A 42 13.39 -3.69 -14.25
C LYS A 42 11.94 -3.93 -14.65
N TRP A 43 11.68 -4.82 -15.61
CA TRP A 43 10.33 -5.19 -16.02
C TRP A 43 9.52 -5.77 -14.84
N LEU A 44 10.08 -6.77 -14.14
CA LEU A 44 9.49 -7.37 -12.95
C LEU A 44 9.26 -6.32 -11.85
N ALA A 45 10.24 -5.45 -11.61
CA ALA A 45 10.12 -4.37 -10.64
C ALA A 45 9.00 -3.38 -10.96
N SER A 46 8.63 -3.25 -12.24
CA SER A 46 7.51 -2.41 -12.68
C SER A 46 6.18 -3.11 -12.46
N ILE A 47 6.02 -4.34 -12.97
CA ILE A 47 4.73 -5.05 -12.94
C ILE A 47 4.36 -5.59 -11.55
N LEU A 48 5.36 -5.84 -10.69
CA LEU A 48 5.17 -6.37 -9.34
C LEU A 48 5.21 -5.27 -8.27
N ASN A 49 5.21 -3.99 -8.64
CA ASN A 49 5.27 -2.88 -7.67
C ASN A 49 3.94 -2.64 -6.95
N ASN A 50 3.40 -3.70 -6.37
CA ASN A 50 2.07 -3.71 -5.77
C ASN A 50 2.11 -3.14 -4.36
N PHE A 51 1.13 -2.29 -4.04
CA PHE A 51 0.87 -1.86 -2.67
C PHE A 51 0.04 -2.92 -1.95
N ILE A 52 0.70 -3.72 -1.11
CA ILE A 52 0.04 -4.81 -0.38
C ILE A 52 -0.45 -4.29 0.97
N VAL A 53 -1.70 -4.63 1.31
CA VAL A 53 -2.32 -4.29 2.60
C VAL A 53 -2.76 -5.57 3.28
N GLY A 54 -2.39 -5.80 4.52
CA GLY A 54 -2.84 -7.01 5.22
C GLY A 54 -2.81 -6.89 6.73
N ASN A 55 -3.39 -7.86 7.40
CA ASN A 55 -3.29 -8.05 8.83
C ASN A 55 -3.06 -9.54 9.12
N GLU A 56 -3.13 -9.94 10.39
CA GLU A 56 -2.90 -11.33 10.78
C GLU A 56 -3.83 -12.35 10.12
N GLN A 57 -5.01 -11.95 9.63
CA GLN A 57 -6.00 -12.88 9.08
C GLN A 57 -6.11 -12.81 7.56
N LYS A 58 -5.86 -11.64 6.97
CA LYS A 58 -6.13 -11.40 5.55
C LYS A 58 -5.09 -10.48 4.92
N ILE A 59 -4.68 -10.79 3.70
CA ILE A 59 -3.85 -9.94 2.84
C ILE A 59 -4.67 -9.55 1.60
N LYS A 60 -4.46 -8.33 1.11
CA LYS A 60 -5.07 -7.79 -0.10
C LYS A 60 -3.99 -7.30 -1.05
N VAL A 61 -4.05 -7.76 -2.29
CA VAL A 61 -3.13 -7.38 -3.38
C VAL A 61 -3.96 -7.17 -4.64
N LEU A 62 -3.89 -5.99 -5.27
CA LEU A 62 -4.62 -5.68 -6.53
C LEU A 62 -6.12 -6.07 -6.53
N GLY A 63 -6.80 -5.97 -5.39
CA GLY A 63 -8.21 -6.37 -5.28
C GLY A 63 -8.45 -7.89 -5.18
N CYS A 64 -7.40 -8.69 -5.11
CA CYS A 64 -7.42 -10.08 -4.66
C CYS A 64 -7.35 -10.15 -3.14
N ASN A 65 -8.08 -11.10 -2.59
CA ASN A 65 -8.17 -11.37 -1.16
C ASN A 65 -7.45 -12.67 -0.86
N PHE A 66 -6.56 -12.68 0.13
CA PHE A 66 -5.82 -13.85 0.58
C PHE A 66 -6.11 -14.11 2.06
N LYS A 67 -6.53 -15.32 2.40
CA LYS A 67 -6.90 -15.70 3.76
C LYS A 67 -5.82 -16.54 4.40
N ARG A 68 -5.50 -16.25 5.67
CA ARG A 68 -4.54 -17.04 6.43
C ARG A 68 -5.04 -18.46 6.64
N VAL A 69 -4.16 -19.42 6.39
CA VAL A 69 -4.35 -20.80 6.83
C VAL A 69 -3.87 -20.92 8.26
N LYS A 70 -4.77 -21.39 9.14
CA LYS A 70 -4.41 -21.73 10.51
C LYS A 70 -3.65 -23.04 10.50
N GLY A 71 -2.53 -23.09 11.20
CA GLY A 71 -1.69 -24.27 11.27
C GLY A 71 -0.36 -23.98 11.95
N ASP A 72 0.29 -25.06 12.35
CA ASP A 72 1.65 -25.06 12.87
C ASP A 72 2.67 -25.23 11.73
N LYS A 73 3.94 -25.46 12.11
CA LYS A 73 5.03 -25.67 11.13
C LYS A 73 4.82 -26.89 10.25
N GLU A 74 4.23 -27.97 10.76
CA GLU A 74 3.93 -29.16 9.98
C GLU A 74 2.87 -28.85 8.92
N THR A 75 1.83 -28.11 9.30
CA THR A 75 0.81 -27.63 8.36
C THR A 75 1.43 -26.78 7.25
N ILE A 76 2.34 -25.84 7.60
CA ILE A 76 3.04 -25.02 6.61
C ILE A 76 3.86 -25.90 5.66
N TYR A 77 4.65 -26.84 6.19
CA TYR A 77 5.46 -27.75 5.40
C TYR A 77 4.61 -28.56 4.41
N ASN A 78 3.54 -29.19 4.88
CA ASN A 78 2.67 -30.01 4.06
C ASN A 78 2.03 -29.22 2.90
N GLN A 79 1.61 -27.98 3.16
CA GLN A 79 1.04 -27.12 2.11
C GLN A 79 2.08 -26.67 1.08
N LEU A 80 3.29 -26.29 1.52
CA LEU A 80 4.36 -25.89 0.61
C LEU A 80 4.89 -27.06 -0.23
N THR A 81 4.96 -28.26 0.35
CA THR A 81 5.31 -29.49 -0.38
C THR A 81 4.25 -29.83 -1.43
N LYS A 82 2.96 -29.69 -1.11
CA LYS A 82 1.86 -29.92 -2.07
C LYS A 82 1.93 -28.99 -3.28
N LEU A 83 2.44 -27.77 -3.09
CA LEU A 83 2.65 -26.78 -4.13
C LEU A 83 4.05 -26.86 -4.78
N ASN A 84 4.83 -27.90 -4.49
CA ASN A 84 6.20 -28.10 -4.98
C ASN A 84 7.15 -26.92 -4.74
N ILE A 85 6.88 -26.06 -3.74
CA ILE A 85 7.66 -24.83 -3.51
C ILE A 85 9.14 -25.13 -3.24
N PHE A 86 9.42 -26.22 -2.51
CA PHE A 86 10.80 -26.60 -2.18
C PHE A 86 11.59 -27.11 -3.39
N GLU A 87 10.91 -27.64 -4.41
CA GLU A 87 11.54 -28.14 -5.63
C GLU A 87 11.64 -27.00 -6.66
N ASP A 88 10.51 -26.36 -6.98
CA ASP A 88 10.40 -25.35 -8.04
C ASP A 88 11.21 -24.07 -7.75
N TYR A 89 11.44 -23.75 -6.46
CA TYR A 89 12.13 -22.53 -6.03
C TYR A 89 13.41 -22.81 -5.22
N ASN A 90 13.97 -24.02 -5.31
CA ASN A 90 15.14 -24.46 -4.54
C ASN A 90 16.34 -23.49 -4.65
N GLU A 91 16.59 -22.94 -5.83
CA GLU A 91 17.72 -22.01 -6.06
C GLU A 91 17.57 -20.73 -5.23
N ASP A 92 16.41 -20.07 -5.33
CA ASP A 92 16.13 -18.85 -4.55
C ASP A 92 16.04 -19.16 -3.04
N LEU A 93 15.45 -20.30 -2.66
CA LEU A 93 15.42 -20.73 -1.25
C LEU A 93 16.82 -20.85 -0.65
N LYS A 94 17.76 -21.48 -1.37
CA LYS A 94 19.17 -21.57 -0.96
C LYS A 94 19.85 -20.21 -0.93
N LYS A 95 19.66 -19.41 -1.98
CA LYS A 95 20.28 -18.08 -2.11
C LYS A 95 19.91 -17.16 -0.94
N TYR A 96 18.68 -17.22 -0.47
CA TYR A 96 18.16 -16.36 0.59
C TYR A 96 18.18 -17.00 1.99
N ASP A 97 18.83 -18.16 2.17
CA ASP A 97 18.86 -18.91 3.44
C ASP A 97 17.45 -19.15 4.03
N LEU A 98 16.53 -19.56 3.15
CA LEU A 98 15.14 -19.81 3.49
C LEU A 98 14.93 -21.29 3.80
N SER A 99 14.46 -21.54 5.01
CA SER A 99 14.07 -22.87 5.49
C SER A 99 12.73 -22.79 6.21
N LEU A 100 12.10 -23.94 6.48
CA LEU A 100 10.80 -24.03 7.16
C LEU A 100 10.73 -23.21 8.46
N ASN A 101 11.85 -23.10 9.18
CA ASN A 101 11.95 -22.33 10.41
C ASN A 101 11.70 -20.84 10.20
N LYS A 102 11.99 -20.29 9.01
CA LYS A 102 11.77 -18.89 8.63
C LYS A 102 10.33 -18.58 8.23
N PHE A 103 9.47 -19.57 8.01
CA PHE A 103 8.10 -19.38 7.52
C PHE A 103 7.09 -19.26 8.67
N ASN A 104 6.44 -18.12 8.81
CA ASN A 104 5.54 -17.81 9.92
C ASN A 104 4.05 -18.04 9.59
N GLY A 105 3.68 -18.00 8.32
CA GLY A 105 2.29 -18.22 7.92
C GLY A 105 2.10 -18.30 6.42
N LEU A 106 0.97 -18.87 6.02
CA LEU A 106 0.55 -19.00 4.63
C LEU A 106 -0.79 -18.31 4.45
N TYR A 107 -0.92 -17.59 3.35
CA TYR A 107 -2.16 -16.97 2.94
C TYR A 107 -2.49 -17.44 1.52
N PHE A 108 -3.68 -18.02 1.35
CA PHE A 108 -4.14 -18.53 0.06
C PHE A 108 -5.20 -17.62 -0.51
N ILE A 109 -5.24 -17.51 -1.83
CA ILE A 109 -6.25 -16.72 -2.53
C ILE A 109 -7.66 -17.22 -2.16
N GLU A 110 -8.59 -16.30 -1.90
CA GLU A 110 -9.98 -16.55 -1.53
C GLU A 110 -10.87 -16.38 -2.78
N PRO A 111 -11.29 -17.46 -3.46
CA PRO A 111 -11.95 -17.38 -4.77
C PRO A 111 -13.34 -16.74 -4.73
N SER A 112 -13.97 -16.72 -3.55
CA SER A 112 -15.34 -16.25 -3.36
C SER A 112 -15.50 -14.73 -3.37
N ASN A 113 -14.40 -13.96 -3.46
CA ASN A 113 -14.45 -12.49 -3.39
C ASN A 113 -13.33 -11.84 -4.22
N LEU A 114 -13.25 -12.24 -5.50
CA LEU A 114 -12.31 -11.69 -6.46
C LEU A 114 -12.93 -10.48 -7.16
N SER A 115 -12.28 -9.33 -7.09
CA SER A 115 -12.64 -8.18 -7.95
C SER A 115 -12.29 -8.46 -9.41
N GLU A 116 -12.83 -7.70 -10.36
CA GLU A 116 -12.40 -7.77 -11.77
C GLU A 116 -10.90 -7.55 -11.93
N ARG A 117 -10.29 -6.70 -11.10
CA ARG A 117 -8.83 -6.49 -11.07
C ARG A 117 -8.03 -7.72 -10.64
N CYS A 118 -8.69 -8.68 -9.98
CA CYS A 118 -8.09 -9.94 -9.62
C CYS A 118 -8.17 -10.99 -10.74
N MET A 119 -8.99 -10.76 -11.78
CA MET A 119 -9.04 -11.65 -12.94
C MET A 119 -7.69 -11.59 -13.67
N GLY A 120 -7.04 -12.74 -13.83
CA GLY A 120 -5.69 -12.84 -14.40
C GLY A 120 -4.54 -12.65 -13.39
N PHE A 121 -4.85 -12.42 -12.11
CA PHE A 121 -3.84 -12.46 -11.05
C PHE A 121 -3.41 -13.90 -10.79
N ASN A 122 -2.10 -14.14 -10.82
CA ASN A 122 -1.54 -15.50 -10.84
C ASN A 122 -0.96 -15.95 -9.50
N TYR A 123 -1.04 -15.16 -8.43
CA TYR A 123 -0.52 -15.59 -7.14
C TYR A 123 -1.55 -16.49 -6.45
N GLU A 124 -1.15 -17.73 -6.21
CA GLU A 124 -2.00 -18.68 -5.47
C GLU A 124 -1.76 -18.58 -3.95
N ILE A 125 -0.52 -18.21 -3.57
CA ILE A 125 -0.06 -18.19 -2.19
C ILE A 125 0.83 -16.98 -1.88
N ILE A 126 0.71 -16.48 -0.66
CA ILE A 126 1.64 -15.52 -0.04
C ILE A 126 2.17 -16.16 1.24
N ILE A 127 3.49 -16.14 1.39
CA ILE A 127 4.21 -16.75 2.52
C ILE A 127 4.71 -15.62 3.41
N LEU A 128 4.26 -15.56 4.65
CA LEU A 128 4.77 -14.62 5.65
C LEU A 128 6.02 -15.21 6.30
N LEU A 129 7.10 -14.45 6.32
CA LEU A 129 8.36 -14.81 6.97
C LEU A 129 8.42 -14.27 8.40
N ASN A 130 9.29 -14.86 9.25
CA ASN A 130 9.45 -14.44 10.66
C ASN A 130 9.94 -13.00 10.84
N ASN A 131 10.61 -12.44 9.83
CA ASN A 131 11.08 -11.05 9.81
C ASN A 131 10.00 -10.07 9.29
N ASN A 132 8.74 -10.52 9.19
CA ASN A 132 7.60 -9.78 8.64
C ASN A 132 7.76 -9.37 7.16
N GLU A 133 8.63 -10.04 6.41
CA GLU A 133 8.59 -9.95 4.94
C GLU A 133 7.52 -10.90 4.39
N LEU A 134 6.90 -10.50 3.28
CA LEU A 134 6.09 -11.39 2.47
C LEU A 134 6.95 -11.94 1.35
N MET A 135 6.80 -13.23 1.08
CA MET A 135 7.43 -13.94 -0.02
C MET A 135 6.34 -14.51 -0.93
N ILE A 136 6.45 -14.21 -2.22
CA ILE A 136 5.46 -14.58 -3.22
C ILE A 136 6.16 -15.32 -4.35
N PRO A 137 5.78 -16.58 -4.63
CA PRO A 137 6.23 -17.29 -5.82
C PRO A 137 5.67 -16.65 -7.11
N TYR A 138 6.55 -16.38 -8.08
CA TYR A 138 6.17 -15.79 -9.37
C TYR A 138 7.12 -16.22 -10.48
N ASN A 139 6.61 -16.87 -11.54
CA ASN A 139 7.38 -17.27 -12.72
C ASN A 139 8.76 -17.88 -12.41
N LYS A 140 8.82 -18.89 -11.51
CA LYS A 140 10.04 -19.56 -11.03
C LYS A 140 10.97 -18.73 -10.13
N HIS A 141 10.57 -17.52 -9.76
CA HIS A 141 11.30 -16.66 -8.83
C HIS A 141 10.53 -16.43 -7.53
N LEU A 142 11.25 -16.20 -6.44
CA LEU A 142 10.69 -15.71 -5.19
C LEU A 142 10.81 -14.20 -5.13
N VAL A 143 9.67 -13.53 -4.96
CA VAL A 143 9.57 -12.08 -4.90
C VAL A 143 9.22 -11.64 -3.49
N PHE A 144 9.91 -10.63 -2.99
CA PHE A 144 9.84 -10.24 -1.59
C PHE A 144 9.24 -8.85 -1.42
N TYR A 145 8.41 -8.70 -0.40
CA TYR A 145 7.85 -7.42 0.03
C TYR A 145 8.20 -7.17 1.48
N LYS A 146 8.64 -5.95 1.78
CA LYS A 146 9.01 -5.52 3.13
C LYS A 146 7.85 -4.76 3.76
N GLN A 147 7.56 -5.08 5.01
CA GLN A 147 6.65 -4.29 5.82
C GLN A 147 7.19 -2.87 6.02
N LEU A 148 6.32 -1.88 5.89
CA LEU A 148 6.63 -0.48 6.17
C LEU A 148 6.92 -0.25 7.65
N ALA A 149 7.72 0.78 7.93
CA ALA A 149 7.92 1.22 9.30
C ALA A 149 6.62 1.76 9.89
N ILE A 150 6.43 1.58 11.20
CA ILE A 150 5.23 2.03 11.94
C ILE A 150 4.92 3.52 11.66
N THR A 151 5.94 4.36 11.48
CA THR A 151 5.75 5.78 11.15
C THR A 151 5.01 5.99 9.83
N ASP A 152 5.33 5.20 8.81
CA ASP A 152 4.72 5.30 7.49
C ASP A 152 3.34 4.62 7.46
N GLU A 153 3.18 3.49 8.16
CA GLU A 153 1.87 2.86 8.37
C GLU A 153 0.89 3.83 9.03
N ASN A 154 1.35 4.60 10.03
CA ASN A 154 0.54 5.61 10.70
C ASN A 154 0.12 6.76 9.76
N LYS A 155 0.99 7.21 8.85
CA LYS A 155 0.63 8.23 7.84
C LYS A 155 -0.48 7.72 6.92
N ILE A 156 -0.35 6.51 6.41
CA ILE A 156 -1.35 5.88 5.52
C ILE A 156 -2.67 5.65 6.26
N ASN A 157 -2.61 5.15 7.50
CA ASN A 157 -3.80 4.93 8.31
C ASN A 157 -4.51 6.25 8.63
N ASN A 158 -3.76 7.32 8.92
CA ASN A 158 -4.33 8.64 9.13
C ASN A 158 -4.99 9.20 7.86
N PHE A 159 -4.33 9.04 6.70
CA PHE A 159 -4.88 9.39 5.39
C PHE A 159 -6.23 8.71 5.14
N LYS A 160 -6.29 7.37 5.28
CA LYS A 160 -7.52 6.61 5.06
C LYS A 160 -8.63 6.94 6.06
N ARG A 161 -8.29 7.11 7.34
CA ARG A 161 -9.27 7.39 8.42
C ARG A 161 -9.94 8.76 8.25
N ASN A 162 -9.23 9.72 7.68
CA ASN A 162 -9.74 11.09 7.51
C ASN A 162 -10.28 11.38 6.11
N GLU A 163 -10.22 10.40 5.20
CA GLU A 163 -10.71 10.51 3.83
C GLU A 163 -12.25 10.50 3.78
N ASN A 164 -12.80 11.42 3.02
CA ASN A 164 -14.18 11.39 2.56
C ASN A 164 -14.23 11.83 1.09
N CYS A 165 -14.60 10.92 0.19
CA CYS A 165 -14.65 11.19 -1.23
C CYS A 165 -16.11 11.31 -1.72
N LEU A 166 -16.32 12.28 -2.61
CA LEU A 166 -17.54 12.36 -3.42
C LEU A 166 -17.52 11.27 -4.49
N GLU A 167 -18.69 11.03 -5.09
CA GLU A 167 -18.81 10.16 -6.26
C GLU A 167 -17.89 10.65 -7.40
N THR A 168 -17.20 9.72 -8.05
CA THR A 168 -16.36 10.02 -9.20
C THR A 168 -17.25 10.45 -10.36
N LYS A 169 -16.97 11.63 -10.92
CA LYS A 169 -17.66 12.11 -12.12
C LYS A 169 -16.90 11.66 -13.36
N TYR A 170 -17.64 11.22 -14.36
CA TYR A 170 -17.11 10.87 -15.67
C TYR A 170 -17.71 11.81 -16.70
N PHE A 171 -16.85 12.31 -17.59
CA PHE A 171 -17.27 13.13 -18.72
C PHE A 171 -16.37 12.77 -19.90
N GLU A 172 -16.97 12.31 -21.00
CA GLU A 172 -16.23 11.72 -22.12
C GLU A 172 -15.27 10.62 -21.64
N MET A 173 -13.97 10.73 -21.93
CA MET A 173 -12.94 9.79 -21.45
C MET A 173 -12.27 10.25 -20.15
N GLU A 174 -12.69 11.39 -19.60
CA GLU A 174 -12.11 11.95 -18.37
C GLU A 174 -12.84 11.45 -17.13
N SER A 175 -12.10 11.34 -16.02
CA SER A 175 -12.68 11.13 -14.70
C SER A 175 -12.17 12.14 -13.68
N THR A 176 -13.06 12.62 -12.82
CA THR A 176 -12.74 13.56 -11.74
C THR A 176 -13.20 12.99 -10.40
N LYS A 177 -12.25 12.84 -9.47
CA LYS A 177 -12.48 12.42 -8.09
C LYS A 177 -12.17 13.57 -7.15
N VAL A 178 -13.07 13.82 -6.20
CA VAL A 178 -12.88 14.86 -5.18
C VAL A 178 -12.92 14.20 -3.80
N CYS A 179 -11.85 14.37 -3.03
CA CYS A 179 -11.74 13.86 -1.67
C CYS A 179 -11.40 14.98 -0.69
N PHE A 180 -11.84 14.81 0.55
CA PHE A 180 -11.57 15.70 1.65
C PHE A 180 -10.88 14.93 2.77
N TYR A 181 -9.77 15.46 3.27
CA TYR A 181 -8.96 14.88 4.33
C TYR A 181 -9.01 15.80 5.55
N LYS A 182 -9.77 15.40 6.57
CA LYS A 182 -9.91 16.17 7.83
C LYS A 182 -8.60 16.13 8.64
N ASN A 183 -8.25 17.25 9.27
CA ASN A 183 -7.07 17.39 10.14
C ASN A 183 -5.75 16.98 9.46
N MET A 184 -5.64 17.18 8.15
CA MET A 184 -4.44 16.88 7.37
C MET A 184 -4.06 18.09 6.52
N THR A 185 -2.78 18.43 6.51
CA THR A 185 -2.19 19.45 5.62
C THR A 185 -1.99 18.89 4.22
N ILE A 186 -1.65 19.76 3.26
CA ILE A 186 -1.28 19.33 1.90
C ILE A 186 -0.11 18.35 1.94
N LEU A 187 0.89 18.62 2.77
CA LEU A 187 2.07 17.76 2.91
C LEU A 187 1.71 16.41 3.53
N ASP A 188 0.84 16.37 4.54
CA ASP A 188 0.40 15.09 5.13
C ASP A 188 -0.29 14.19 4.11
N VAL A 189 -1.17 14.77 3.28
CA VAL A 189 -1.88 14.05 2.22
C VAL A 189 -0.91 13.60 1.14
N TYR A 190 -0.04 14.50 0.67
CA TYR A 190 0.97 14.20 -0.34
C TYR A 190 1.92 13.09 0.10
N GLU A 191 2.48 13.19 1.32
CA GLU A 191 3.40 12.18 1.85
C GLU A 191 2.75 10.81 1.95
N ALA A 192 1.51 10.73 2.47
CA ALA A 192 0.79 9.47 2.55
C ALA A 192 0.52 8.85 1.17
N MET A 193 0.18 9.67 0.17
CA MET A 193 0.02 9.22 -1.22
C MET A 193 1.35 8.76 -1.81
N SER A 194 2.45 9.47 -1.57
CA SER A 194 3.77 9.15 -2.13
C SER A 194 4.33 7.78 -1.70
N ILE A 195 3.85 7.24 -0.58
CA ILE A 195 4.22 5.89 -0.12
C ILE A 195 3.57 4.81 -1.00
N ASN A 196 2.38 5.08 -1.55
CA ASN A 196 1.70 4.14 -2.43
C ASN A 196 2.19 4.35 -3.87
N PRO A 197 2.86 3.36 -4.48
CA PRO A 197 3.42 3.48 -5.82
C PRO A 197 2.40 3.83 -6.90
N THR A 198 1.10 3.62 -6.68
CA THR A 198 0.04 4.01 -7.64
C THR A 198 -0.03 5.52 -7.93
N TYR A 199 0.52 6.40 -7.08
CA TYR A 199 0.40 7.86 -7.25
C TYR A 199 1.59 8.53 -7.95
N GLU A 200 2.58 7.79 -8.45
CA GLU A 200 3.74 8.31 -9.21
C GLU A 200 4.42 9.57 -8.62
N PHE A 201 4.36 9.76 -7.30
CA PHE A 201 5.00 10.85 -6.58
C PHE A 201 6.38 10.40 -6.08
N ARG A 202 7.44 10.79 -6.81
CA ARG A 202 8.80 10.28 -6.55
C ARG A 202 9.72 11.22 -5.78
N LYS A 203 9.26 12.45 -5.50
CA LYS A 203 10.04 13.47 -4.80
C LYS A 203 9.36 13.88 -3.51
N LYS A 204 10.19 14.25 -2.53
CA LYS A 204 9.70 15.01 -1.38
C LYS A 204 9.52 16.45 -1.84
N ILE A 205 8.37 17.03 -1.51
CA ILE A 205 8.07 18.43 -1.81
C ILE A 205 8.27 19.29 -0.58
N LYS A 206 8.60 20.56 -0.80
CA LYS A 206 8.57 21.60 0.24
C LYS A 206 7.46 22.59 -0.08
N GLN A 207 6.84 23.11 0.96
CA GLN A 207 5.75 24.05 0.81
C GLN A 207 6.24 25.36 0.19
N GLY A 208 5.60 25.78 -0.91
CA GLY A 208 5.89 27.04 -1.60
C GLY A 208 7.06 26.98 -2.58
N GLU A 209 7.64 25.80 -2.82
CA GLU A 209 8.69 25.61 -3.82
C GLU A 209 8.08 24.99 -5.08
N ASP A 210 8.09 25.76 -6.17
CA ASP A 210 7.71 25.30 -7.51
C ASP A 210 8.90 24.60 -8.16
N PHE A 211 8.65 23.48 -8.83
CA PHE A 211 9.67 22.80 -9.62
C PHE A 211 9.02 21.87 -10.64
N SER A 212 9.82 21.45 -11.62
CA SER A 212 9.49 20.35 -12.52
C SER A 212 10.58 19.29 -12.45
N ASP A 213 10.20 18.06 -12.80
CA ASP A 213 11.14 16.94 -12.88
C ASP A 213 10.67 15.94 -13.95
N ILE A 214 11.61 15.12 -14.41
CA ILE A 214 11.33 14.03 -15.35
C ILE A 214 11.74 12.72 -14.68
N TYR A 215 10.78 11.83 -14.53
CA TYR A 215 11.00 10.46 -14.09
C TYR A 215 11.10 9.58 -15.32
N GLU A 216 12.28 9.03 -15.57
CA GLU A 216 12.50 8.13 -16.70
C GLU A 216 12.89 6.74 -16.16
N ASP A 217 11.97 5.80 -16.31
CA ASP A 217 12.24 4.37 -16.17
C ASP A 217 12.16 3.73 -17.57
N ASP A 218 12.76 2.55 -17.76
CA ASP A 218 12.80 1.84 -19.04
C ASP A 218 11.43 1.57 -19.71
N TYR A 219 10.32 1.77 -18.98
CA TYR A 219 8.95 1.51 -19.44
C TYR A 219 8.00 2.70 -19.32
N MET A 220 8.43 3.80 -18.70
CA MET A 220 7.56 4.93 -18.45
C MET A 220 8.40 6.19 -18.25
N ARG A 221 8.12 7.19 -19.08
CA ARG A 221 8.57 8.57 -18.88
C ARG A 221 7.39 9.35 -18.31
N VAL A 222 7.61 9.99 -17.16
CA VAL A 222 6.63 10.87 -16.53
C VAL A 222 7.28 12.24 -16.35
N GLU A 223 6.72 13.25 -16.99
CA GLU A 223 7.09 14.63 -16.72
C GLU A 223 6.13 15.19 -15.67
N VAL A 224 6.65 15.84 -14.64
CA VAL A 224 5.83 16.33 -13.53
C VAL A 224 6.12 17.78 -13.24
N GLU A 225 5.07 18.58 -13.14
CA GLU A 225 5.13 19.98 -12.72
C GLU A 225 4.45 20.18 -11.37
N TYR A 226 5.10 20.91 -10.47
CA TYR A 226 4.58 21.32 -9.16
C TYR A 226 4.48 22.84 -9.11
N LYS A 227 3.27 23.36 -8.85
CA LYS A 227 3.00 24.80 -8.75
C LYS A 227 2.22 25.13 -7.47
N TRP A 228 2.84 25.88 -6.57
CA TRP A 228 2.21 26.40 -5.37
C TRP A 228 1.55 27.75 -5.64
N LYS A 229 0.30 27.87 -5.19
CA LYS A 229 -0.43 29.14 -5.17
C LYS A 229 -0.54 29.59 -3.70
N GLY A 230 0.55 30.19 -3.24
CA GLY A 230 0.76 30.48 -1.82
C GLY A 230 0.87 29.21 -0.98
N LYS A 231 0.63 29.32 0.33
CA LYS A 231 0.78 28.21 1.27
C LYS A 231 -0.37 27.20 1.27
N ASN A 232 -1.51 27.56 0.71
CA ASN A 232 -2.77 26.83 0.87
C ASN A 232 -3.23 26.08 -0.37
N LYS A 233 -2.47 26.13 -1.47
CA LYS A 233 -2.83 25.46 -2.70
C LYS A 233 -1.60 24.94 -3.44
N LEU A 234 -1.67 23.68 -3.87
CA LEU A 234 -0.66 23.02 -4.69
C LEU A 234 -1.38 22.39 -5.89
N GLU A 235 -0.87 22.68 -7.08
CA GLU A 235 -1.27 22.04 -8.33
C GLU A 235 -0.11 21.17 -8.82
N ILE A 236 -0.40 19.92 -9.15
CA ILE A 236 0.53 18.97 -9.74
C ILE A 236 -0.06 18.50 -11.05
N VAL A 237 0.74 18.51 -12.12
CA VAL A 237 0.40 17.89 -13.39
C VAL A 237 1.43 16.82 -13.69
N GLN A 238 0.98 15.62 -14.04
CA GLN A 238 1.80 14.52 -14.49
C GLN A 238 1.43 14.19 -15.94
N TYR A 239 2.42 14.25 -16.82
CA TYR A 239 2.31 13.94 -18.23
C TYR A 239 2.88 12.54 -18.48
N PHE A 240 2.08 11.70 -19.13
CA PHE A 240 2.43 10.34 -19.55
C PHE A 240 2.25 10.24 -21.07
N ASP A 241 2.87 9.24 -21.69
CA ASP A 241 2.70 8.99 -23.13
C ASP A 241 1.25 8.64 -23.54
N GLY A 242 0.36 8.36 -22.58
CA GLY A 242 -1.06 8.03 -22.78
C GLY A 242 -2.03 9.00 -22.10
N GLY A 243 -1.59 10.23 -21.82
CA GLY A 243 -2.42 11.30 -21.27
C GLY A 243 -1.89 11.92 -19.98
N GLU A 244 -2.78 12.59 -19.25
CA GLU A 244 -2.42 13.49 -18.16
C GLU A 244 -3.19 13.19 -16.88
N THR A 245 -2.50 13.36 -15.74
CA THR A 245 -3.13 13.33 -14.42
C THR A 245 -2.89 14.63 -13.68
N TYR A 246 -3.97 15.23 -13.20
CA TYR A 246 -3.94 16.48 -12.44
C TYR A 246 -4.29 16.21 -10.98
N TYR A 247 -3.52 16.79 -10.07
CA TYR A 247 -3.83 16.85 -8.64
C TYR A 247 -3.89 18.29 -8.18
N THR A 248 -5.04 18.72 -7.66
CA THR A 248 -5.19 20.04 -7.03
C THR A 248 -5.49 19.86 -5.55
N PHE A 249 -4.52 20.23 -4.72
CA PHE A 249 -4.67 20.28 -3.27
C PHE A 249 -5.07 21.68 -2.84
N VAL A 250 -6.07 21.81 -1.98
CA VAL A 250 -6.51 23.08 -1.39
C VAL A 250 -6.72 22.88 0.11
N ASN A 251 -5.96 23.57 0.93
CA ASN A 251 -6.12 23.55 2.39
C ASN A 251 -7.04 24.69 2.85
N GLN A 252 -8.09 24.34 3.58
CA GLN A 252 -9.05 25.27 4.17
C GLN A 252 -9.42 24.77 5.57
N GLU A 253 -9.27 25.60 6.60
CA GLU A 253 -9.82 25.35 7.94
C GLU A 253 -9.50 23.95 8.51
N LYS A 254 -8.21 23.58 8.51
CA LYS A 254 -7.70 22.27 8.97
C LYS A 254 -8.20 21.07 8.15
N ARG A 255 -8.58 21.29 6.90
CA ARG A 255 -9.01 20.23 5.97
C ARG A 255 -8.36 20.45 4.62
N THR A 256 -7.78 19.38 4.06
CA THR A 256 -7.26 19.40 2.69
C THR A 256 -8.28 18.79 1.75
N LYS A 257 -8.71 19.56 0.75
CA LYS A 257 -9.44 19.07 -0.42
C LYS A 257 -8.43 18.64 -1.47
N LEU A 258 -8.58 17.43 -2.01
CA LEU A 258 -7.87 16.93 -3.17
C LEU A 258 -8.86 16.77 -4.32
N ILE A 259 -8.54 17.35 -5.46
CA ILE A 259 -9.22 17.11 -6.73
C ILE A 259 -8.23 16.37 -7.61
N THR A 260 -8.58 15.15 -8.02
CA THR A 260 -7.80 14.38 -9.00
C THR A 260 -8.60 14.30 -10.29
N LYS A 261 -7.99 14.71 -11.39
CA LYS A 261 -8.55 14.54 -12.74
C LYS A 261 -7.62 13.64 -13.55
N PHE A 262 -8.18 12.59 -14.14
CA PHE A 262 -7.50 11.72 -15.09
C PHE A 262 -8.03 12.02 -16.48
N SER A 263 -7.13 12.31 -17.42
CA SER A 263 -7.43 12.68 -18.81
C SER A 263 -6.59 11.83 -19.75
N PRO A 264 -7.05 10.64 -20.15
CA PRO A 264 -6.38 9.82 -21.15
C PRO A 264 -6.37 10.51 -22.51
N ASP A 265 -5.31 10.26 -23.30
CA ASP A 265 -5.21 10.69 -24.71
C ASP A 265 -5.98 9.77 -25.67
#